data_AF-A0A925HCH5-F1
#
_entry.id   AF-A0A925HCH5-F1
#
_cell.length_a   1.000
_cell.length_b   1.000
_cell.length_c   1.000
_cell.angle_alpha   90.00
_cell.angle_beta   90.00
_cell.angle_gamma   90.00
#
_symmetry.space_group_name_H-M   'P 1'
#
loop_
_entity.id
_entity.type
_entity.pdbx_description
1 polymer ?
#
loop_
_entity_poly.entity_id
_entity_poly.type
_entity_poly.pdbx_seq_one_letter_code
_entity_poly.pdbx_strand_id
1 'polypeptide(L)'
;MRSYIISAIVVAVSLAAGTFDVSAQQSKGAGSTPTRSQIVEAIFSPITDELNLSEEQQAQVETVALAELAGAGVLAQMLSDISGELSEAVFKEPFDEERVSAQTAKAGQIMAELSFTRLRAKVRLVKLLTPAQREIVERQARLNRQIGVGLFLY
;
A
#
# COMPACT_ATOMS: atom_id res chain seq x y z
N MET A 1 18.06 40.95 10.58
CA MET A 1 17.94 39.49 10.46
C MET A 1 16.85 39.03 11.42
N ARG A 2 15.89 38.25 10.93
CA ARG A 2 14.61 37.97 11.59
C ARG A 2 14.83 37.00 12.77
N SER A 3 14.53 37.46 13.98
CA SER A 3 14.48 36.64 15.19
C SER A 3 13.21 35.78 15.17
N TYR A 4 13.37 34.48 15.42
CA TYR A 4 12.25 33.55 15.57
C TYR A 4 11.79 33.57 17.03
N ILE A 5 10.63 34.16 17.29
CA ILE A 5 9.84 33.91 18.49
C ILE A 5 8.74 32.96 18.03
N ILE A 6 8.84 31.67 18.35
CA ILE A 6 7.72 30.76 18.20
C ILE A 6 7.24 30.37 19.58
N SER A 7 6.03 30.84 19.85
CA SER A 7 5.25 30.73 21.06
C SER A 7 5.14 29.30 21.61
N ALA A 8 5.13 29.23 22.93
CA ALA A 8 4.64 28.10 23.70
C ALA A 8 3.20 27.77 23.29
N ILE A 9 2.94 26.51 22.93
CA ILE A 9 1.58 25.99 22.78
C ILE A 9 1.09 25.62 24.18
N VAL A 10 0.10 26.35 24.66
CA VAL A 10 -0.65 26.05 25.88
C VAL A 10 -1.56 24.86 25.58
N VAL A 11 -1.37 23.75 26.30
CA VAL A 11 -2.29 22.62 26.28
C VAL A 11 -3.45 22.95 27.21
N ALA A 12 -4.59 23.35 26.63
CA ALA A 12 -5.83 23.51 27.37
C ALA A 12 -6.52 22.14 27.51
N VAL A 13 -6.38 21.52 28.69
CA VAL A 13 -7.20 20.36 29.08
C VAL A 13 -8.57 20.88 29.49
N SER A 14 -9.60 20.60 28.69
CA SER A 14 -10.99 20.87 29.04
C SER A 14 -11.70 19.55 29.31
N LEU A 15 -11.96 19.27 30.60
CA LEU A 15 -12.92 18.27 31.04
C LEU A 15 -14.33 18.86 30.91
N ALA A 16 -15.13 18.31 30.00
CA ALA A 16 -16.56 18.57 29.97
C ALA A 16 -17.30 17.23 29.77
N ALA A 17 -17.97 16.81 30.83
CA ALA A 17 -18.96 15.75 30.80
C ALA A 17 -20.24 16.24 30.11
N GLY A 18 -20.85 15.40 29.28
CA GLY A 18 -22.26 15.54 28.90
C GLY A 18 -22.54 15.65 27.40
N THR A 19 -23.19 14.59 26.89
CA THR A 19 -24.10 14.50 25.73
C THR A 19 -23.53 14.69 24.32
N PHE A 20 -23.73 13.63 23.52
CA PHE A 20 -23.41 13.51 22.10
C PHE A 20 -24.15 14.54 21.25
N ASP A 21 -23.41 15.33 20.48
CA ASP A 21 -23.89 15.85 19.20
C ASP A 21 -22.72 15.79 18.20
N VAL A 22 -22.84 14.87 17.23
CA VAL A 22 -21.88 14.67 16.15
C VAL A 22 -22.15 15.75 15.11
N SER A 23 -21.67 16.95 15.40
CA SER A 23 -21.53 17.99 14.39
C SER A 23 -20.17 17.87 13.75
N ALA A 24 -20.19 17.42 12.50
CA ALA A 24 -19.05 17.23 11.61
C ALA A 24 -18.20 18.51 11.52
N GLN A 25 -17.12 18.55 12.28
CA GLN A 25 -16.05 19.53 12.09
C GLN A 25 -15.08 18.96 11.07
N GLN A 26 -15.31 19.35 9.81
CA GLN A 26 -14.53 19.02 8.62
C GLN A 26 -13.08 19.52 8.76
N SER A 27 -12.20 18.66 9.27
CA SER A 27 -10.75 18.82 9.20
C SER A 27 -10.24 18.44 7.80
N LYS A 28 -9.50 19.36 7.18
CA LYS A 28 -8.79 19.18 5.90
C LYS A 28 -7.90 17.93 5.91
N GLY A 29 -8.03 17.11 4.85
CA GLY A 29 -7.19 15.96 4.56
C GLY A 29 -7.84 14.60 4.77
N ALA A 30 -9.13 14.42 4.44
CA ALA A 30 -9.77 13.11 4.47
C ALA A 30 -9.17 12.22 3.36
N GLY A 31 -8.40 11.21 3.72
CA GLY A 31 -8.01 10.13 2.81
C GLY A 31 -9.27 9.45 2.30
N SER A 32 -9.67 9.78 1.07
CA SER A 32 -10.81 9.12 0.42
C SER A 32 -10.45 7.67 0.16
N THR A 33 -11.25 6.74 0.68
CA THR A 33 -11.19 5.34 0.23
C THR A 33 -11.31 5.32 -1.29
N PRO A 34 -10.37 4.69 -2.02
CA PRO A 34 -10.44 4.65 -3.47
C PRO A 34 -11.75 3.98 -3.90
N THR A 35 -12.39 4.54 -4.91
CA THR A 35 -13.59 3.96 -5.51
C THR A 35 -13.26 2.65 -6.22
N ARG A 36 -14.25 1.77 -6.41
CA ARG A 36 -14.11 0.52 -7.16
C ARG A 36 -13.41 0.73 -8.50
N SER A 37 -13.85 1.70 -9.29
CA SER A 37 -13.26 1.98 -10.60
C SER A 37 -11.78 2.38 -10.50
N GLN A 38 -11.39 3.13 -9.47
CA GLN A 38 -9.98 3.47 -9.24
C GLN A 38 -9.14 2.25 -8.83
N ILE A 39 -9.71 1.33 -8.04
CA ILE A 39 -9.03 0.08 -7.66
C ILE A 39 -8.83 -0.80 -8.90
N VAL A 40 -9.90 -0.99 -9.67
CA VAL A 40 -9.85 -1.79 -10.91
C VAL A 40 -8.86 -1.19 -11.91
N GLU A 41 -8.86 0.14 -12.06
CA GLU A 41 -7.91 0.85 -12.91
C GLU A 41 -6.48 0.65 -12.44
N ALA A 42 -6.17 0.85 -11.15
CA ALA A 42 -4.82 0.65 -10.63
C ALA A 42 -4.28 -0.76 -10.93
N ILE A 43 -5.14 -1.77 -10.76
CA ILE A 43 -4.78 -3.18 -10.96
C ILE A 43 -4.54 -3.52 -12.42
N PHE A 44 -5.39 -3.06 -13.34
CA PHE A 44 -5.36 -3.51 -14.73
C PHE A 44 -4.84 -2.48 -15.73
N SER A 45 -4.48 -1.26 -15.30
CA SER A 45 -3.92 -0.26 -16.22
C SER A 45 -2.67 -0.80 -16.94
N PRO A 46 -2.51 -0.55 -18.25
CA PRO A 46 -3.36 0.27 -19.13
C PRO A 46 -4.48 -0.51 -19.86
N ILE A 47 -4.72 -1.77 -19.52
CA ILE A 47 -5.66 -2.66 -20.25
C ILE A 47 -7.06 -2.72 -19.64
N THR A 48 -7.38 -1.88 -18.65
CA THR A 48 -8.67 -1.89 -17.93
C THR A 48 -9.86 -1.84 -18.88
N ASP A 49 -9.87 -0.88 -19.80
CA ASP A 49 -10.95 -0.71 -20.78
C ASP A 49 -11.04 -1.91 -21.75
N GLU A 50 -9.90 -2.47 -22.14
CA GLU A 50 -9.83 -3.61 -23.05
C GLU A 50 -10.39 -4.90 -22.41
N LEU A 51 -10.23 -5.04 -21.10
CA LEU A 51 -10.75 -6.19 -20.37
C LEU A 51 -12.28 -6.20 -20.29
N ASN A 52 -12.94 -5.04 -20.41
CA ASN A 52 -14.40 -4.91 -20.37
C ASN A 52 -15.03 -5.76 -19.24
N LEU A 53 -14.53 -5.58 -18.02
CA LEU A 53 -14.94 -6.37 -16.86
C LEU A 53 -16.41 -6.11 -16.54
N SER A 54 -17.18 -7.17 -16.31
CA SER A 54 -18.57 -7.04 -15.83
C SER A 54 -18.61 -6.42 -14.43
N GLU A 55 -19.74 -5.83 -14.05
CA GLU A 55 -19.94 -5.30 -12.69
C GLU A 55 -19.64 -6.33 -11.59
N GLU A 56 -20.01 -7.60 -11.83
CA GLU A 56 -19.72 -8.70 -10.92
C GLU A 56 -18.22 -8.98 -10.83
N GLN A 57 -17.51 -9.02 -11.95
CA GLN A 57 -16.05 -9.18 -11.97
C GLN A 57 -15.36 -8.01 -11.27
N GLN A 58 -15.81 -6.77 -11.50
CA GLN A 58 -15.24 -5.59 -10.85
C GLN A 58 -15.41 -5.63 -9.32
N ALA A 59 -16.58 -6.06 -8.82
CA ALA A 59 -16.83 -6.24 -7.40
C ALA A 59 -15.94 -7.35 -6.77
N GLN A 60 -15.73 -8.44 -7.50
CA GLN A 60 -14.84 -9.53 -7.07
C GLN A 60 -13.37 -9.07 -7.05
N VAL A 61 -12.94 -8.29 -8.05
CA VAL A 61 -11.61 -7.67 -8.12
C VAL A 61 -11.39 -6.75 -6.92
N GLU A 62 -12.33 -5.85 -6.64
CA GLU A 62 -12.27 -4.95 -5.48
C GLU A 62 -12.12 -5.73 -4.17
N THR A 63 -12.91 -6.78 -3.99
CA THR A 63 -12.86 -7.63 -2.78
C THR A 63 -11.48 -8.27 -2.61
N VAL A 64 -10.92 -8.85 -3.67
CA VAL A 64 -9.58 -9.45 -3.64
C VAL A 64 -8.53 -8.36 -3.35
N ALA A 65 -8.62 -7.21 -4.01
CA ALA A 65 -7.66 -6.13 -3.86
C ALA A 65 -7.62 -5.56 -2.44
N LEU A 66 -8.78 -5.28 -1.84
CA LEU A 66 -8.87 -4.73 -0.48
C LEU A 66 -8.34 -5.71 0.57
N ALA A 67 -8.62 -7.01 0.40
CA ALA A 67 -8.10 -8.05 1.30
C ALA A 67 -6.57 -8.13 1.24
N GLU A 68 -5.99 -8.07 0.04
CA GLU A 68 -4.54 -8.14 -0.14
C GLU A 68 -3.85 -6.84 0.30
N LEU A 69 -4.48 -5.68 0.08
CA LEU A 69 -3.97 -4.38 0.54
C LEU A 69 -3.85 -4.32 2.07
N ALA A 70 -4.85 -4.83 2.79
CA ALA A 70 -4.80 -4.89 4.25
C ALA A 70 -3.62 -5.74 4.75
N GLY A 71 -3.40 -6.91 4.16
CA GLY A 71 -2.28 -7.79 4.51
C GLY A 71 -0.92 -7.19 4.15
N ALA A 72 -0.80 -6.64 2.94
CA ALA A 72 0.42 -5.98 2.48
C ALA A 72 0.75 -4.71 3.27
N GLY A 73 -0.25 -3.98 3.75
CA GLY A 73 -0.08 -2.78 4.57
C GLY A 73 0.66 -3.05 5.87
N VAL A 74 0.33 -4.15 6.56
CA VAL A 74 1.03 -4.56 7.79
C VAL A 74 2.50 -4.87 7.50
N LEU A 75 2.77 -5.65 6.46
CA LEU A 75 4.14 -5.98 6.05
C LEU A 75 4.94 -4.75 5.62
N ALA A 76 4.32 -3.82 4.90
CA ALA A 76 4.94 -2.56 4.48
C ALA A 76 5.28 -1.69 5.69
N GLN A 77 4.39 -1.61 6.68
CA GLN A 77 4.67 -0.90 7.94
C GLN A 77 5.87 -1.52 8.67
N MET A 78 5.90 -2.85 8.82
CA MET A 78 7.04 -3.53 9.44
C MET A 78 8.36 -3.26 8.70
N LEU A 79 8.34 -3.18 7.37
CA LEU A 79 9.52 -2.85 6.58
C LEU A 79 9.95 -1.39 6.79
N SER A 80 8.99 -0.46 6.89
CA SER A 80 9.24 0.94 7.21
C SER A 80 9.88 1.09 8.59
N ASP A 81 9.38 0.36 9.59
CA ASP A 81 9.92 0.40 10.95
C ASP A 81 11.37 -0.12 10.98
N ILE A 82 11.65 -1.23 10.30
CA ILE A 82 13.01 -1.76 10.17
C ILE A 82 13.93 -0.77 9.45
N SER A 83 13.45 -0.12 8.39
CA SER A 83 14.22 0.91 7.68
C SER A 83 14.56 2.09 8.60
N GLY A 84 13.63 2.48 9.48
CA GLY A 84 13.86 3.50 10.51
C GLY A 84 14.94 3.06 11.49
N GLU A 85 14.82 1.85 12.06
CA GLU A 85 15.81 1.31 13.00
C GLU A 85 17.22 1.19 12.39
N LEU A 86 17.32 0.74 11.15
CA LEU A 86 18.59 0.64 10.43
C LEU A 86 19.19 2.03 10.15
N SER A 87 18.35 3.02 9.81
CA SER A 87 18.80 4.41 9.65
C SER A 87 19.33 5.00 10.95
N GLU A 88 18.71 4.69 12.10
CA GLU A 88 19.19 5.12 13.41
C GLU A 88 20.49 4.43 13.83
N ALA A 89 20.68 3.16 13.46
CA ALA A 89 21.86 2.38 13.82
C ALA A 89 23.17 2.98 13.28
N VAL A 90 23.11 3.73 12.17
CA VAL A 90 24.25 4.45 11.59
C VAL A 90 24.85 5.49 12.55
N PHE A 91 24.04 6.02 13.48
CA PHE A 91 24.46 7.07 14.40
C PHE A 91 24.79 6.56 15.81
N LYS A 92 24.75 5.25 16.06
CA LYS A 92 25.00 4.66 17.38
C LYS A 92 26.46 4.23 17.53
N GLU A 93 27.05 4.55 18.67
CA GLU A 93 28.35 4.04 19.10
C GLU A 93 28.23 3.29 20.43
N PRO A 94 28.75 2.06 20.54
CA PRO A 94 29.38 1.28 19.48
C PRO A 94 28.38 0.78 18.43
N PHE A 95 28.88 0.46 17.23
CA PHE A 95 28.07 -0.17 16.18
C PHE A 95 27.70 -1.60 16.58
N ASP A 96 26.40 -1.89 16.59
CA ASP A 96 25.85 -3.20 16.94
C ASP A 96 25.60 -4.02 15.65
N GLU A 97 26.66 -4.71 15.19
CA GLU A 97 26.64 -5.50 13.95
C GLU A 97 25.64 -6.65 14.01
N GLU A 98 25.49 -7.30 15.16
CA GLU A 98 24.56 -8.43 15.34
C GLU A 98 23.12 -7.96 15.15
N ARG A 99 22.74 -6.84 15.79
CA ARG A 99 21.41 -6.25 15.62
C ARG A 99 21.15 -5.83 14.17
N VAL A 100 22.10 -5.18 13.51
CA VAL A 100 21.94 -4.72 12.11
C VAL A 100 21.80 -5.91 11.16
N SER A 101 22.59 -6.95 11.35
CA SER A 101 22.49 -8.20 10.58
C SER A 101 21.11 -8.86 10.75
N ALA A 102 20.63 -8.98 11.99
CA ALA A 102 19.31 -9.55 12.28
C ALA A 102 18.16 -8.75 11.65
N GLN A 103 18.20 -7.41 11.75
CA GLN A 103 17.18 -6.55 11.14
C GLN A 103 17.19 -6.61 9.61
N THR A 104 18.37 -6.68 9.00
CA THR A 104 18.50 -6.83 7.54
C THR A 104 17.95 -8.18 7.07
N ALA A 105 18.22 -9.27 7.79
CA ALA A 105 17.66 -10.58 7.48
C ALA A 105 16.12 -10.57 7.57
N LYS A 106 15.56 -9.92 8.59
CA LYS A 106 14.12 -9.75 8.76
C LYS A 106 13.50 -8.92 7.62
N ALA A 107 14.15 -7.83 7.19
CA ALA A 107 13.71 -7.05 6.04
C ALA A 107 13.63 -7.93 4.77
N GLY A 108 14.64 -8.76 4.53
CA GLY A 108 14.65 -9.72 3.41
C GLY A 108 13.47 -10.69 3.44
N GLN A 109 13.13 -11.23 4.61
CA GLN A 109 11.97 -12.10 4.78
C GLN A 109 10.65 -11.38 4.49
N ILE A 110 10.49 -10.13 4.96
CA ILE A 110 9.29 -9.33 4.71
C ILE A 110 9.15 -9.00 3.22
N MET A 111 10.24 -8.65 2.54
CA MET A 111 10.23 -8.41 1.09
C MET A 111 9.83 -9.65 0.30
N ALA A 112 10.30 -10.83 0.72
CA ALA A 112 9.90 -12.10 0.11
C ALA A 112 8.40 -12.37 0.31
N GLU A 113 7.87 -12.14 1.51
CA GLU A 113 6.45 -12.34 1.82
C GLU A 113 5.55 -11.34 1.06
N LEU A 114 5.97 -10.07 0.95
CA LEU A 114 5.28 -9.08 0.11
C LEU A 114 5.23 -9.51 -1.36
N SER A 115 6.34 -10.03 -1.88
CA SER A 115 6.42 -10.53 -3.25
C SER A 115 5.49 -11.73 -3.47
N PHE A 116 5.45 -12.65 -2.50
CA PHE A 116 4.58 -13.82 -2.54
C PHE A 116 3.10 -13.44 -2.43
N THR A 117 2.75 -12.51 -1.54
CA THR A 117 1.41 -11.94 -1.39
C THR A 117 0.94 -11.32 -2.71
N ARG A 118 1.79 -10.49 -3.34
CA ARG A 118 1.49 -9.89 -4.65
C ARG A 118 1.27 -10.95 -5.73
N LEU A 119 2.10 -11.99 -5.78
CA LEU A 119 1.93 -13.07 -6.77
C LEU A 119 0.61 -13.82 -6.53
N ARG A 120 0.28 -14.12 -5.28
CA ARG A 120 -0.97 -14.79 -4.91
C ARG A 120 -2.18 -13.95 -5.31
N ALA A 121 -2.16 -12.65 -5.05
CA ALA A 121 -3.19 -11.71 -5.47
C ALA A 121 -3.38 -11.75 -7.00
N LYS A 122 -2.29 -11.66 -7.77
CA LYS A 122 -2.32 -11.75 -9.25
C LYS A 122 -2.95 -13.05 -9.73
N VAL A 123 -2.58 -14.19 -9.15
CA VAL A 123 -3.18 -15.49 -9.50
C VAL A 123 -4.68 -15.52 -9.21
N ARG A 124 -5.12 -14.94 -8.08
CA ARG A 124 -6.54 -14.84 -7.74
C ARG A 124 -7.30 -13.96 -8.73
N LEU A 125 -6.75 -12.79 -9.07
CA LEU A 125 -7.35 -11.85 -10.03
C LEU A 125 -7.48 -12.46 -11.43
N VAL A 126 -6.44 -13.11 -11.95
CA VAL A 126 -6.46 -13.76 -13.28
C VAL A 126 -7.50 -14.89 -13.36
N LYS A 127 -7.82 -15.55 -12.24
CA LYS A 127 -8.87 -16.59 -12.19
C LYS A 127 -10.28 -16.02 -12.34
N LEU A 128 -10.49 -14.73 -12.05
CA LEU A 128 -11.78 -14.05 -12.24
C LEU A 128 -12.05 -13.71 -13.72
N LEU A 129 -11.02 -13.77 -14.55
CA LEU A 129 -11.09 -13.41 -15.96
C LEU A 129 -11.56 -14.57 -16.82
N THR A 130 -12.28 -14.25 -17.89
CA THR A 130 -12.60 -15.19 -18.97
C THR A 130 -11.33 -15.59 -19.74
N PRO A 131 -11.36 -16.70 -20.51
CA PRO A 131 -10.22 -17.07 -21.36
C PRO A 131 -9.75 -15.93 -22.28
N ALA A 132 -10.67 -15.21 -22.94
CA ALA A 132 -10.35 -14.09 -23.82
C ALA A 132 -9.70 -12.92 -23.06
N GLN A 133 -10.21 -12.58 -21.87
CA GLN A 133 -9.61 -11.55 -21.01
C GLN A 133 -8.21 -11.95 -20.53
N ARG A 134 -7.97 -13.24 -20.25
CA ARG A 134 -6.63 -13.73 -19.88
C ARG A 134 -5.61 -13.55 -21.00
N GLU A 135 -6.00 -13.76 -22.25
CA GLU A 135 -5.11 -13.53 -23.40
C GLU A 135 -4.67 -12.06 -23.52
N ILE A 136 -5.56 -11.12 -23.18
CA ILE A 136 -5.25 -9.68 -23.10
C ILE A 136 -4.17 -9.43 -22.04
N VAL A 137 -4.37 -9.95 -20.82
CA VAL A 137 -3.39 -9.85 -19.72
C VAL A 137 -2.05 -10.49 -20.10
N GLU A 138 -2.07 -11.67 -20.72
CA GLU A 138 -0.85 -12.35 -21.16
C GLU A 138 -0.10 -11.59 -22.24
N ARG A 139 -0.80 -10.98 -23.19
CA ARG A 139 -0.21 -10.13 -24.21
C ARG A 139 0.45 -8.91 -23.56
N GLN A 140 -0.24 -8.23 -22.65
CA GLN A 140 0.34 -7.10 -21.91
C GLN A 140 1.57 -7.52 -21.09
N ALA A 141 1.51 -8.68 -20.43
CA ALA A 141 2.63 -9.25 -19.68
C ALA A 141 3.85 -9.54 -20.57
N ARG A 142 3.64 -10.03 -21.80
CA ARG A 142 4.72 -10.22 -22.78
C ARG A 142 5.32 -8.89 -23.22
N LEU A 143 4.48 -7.89 -23.52
CA LEU A 143 4.93 -6.55 -23.91
C LEU A 143 5.79 -5.93 -22.80
N ASN A 144 5.31 -5.92 -21.56
CA ASN A 144 6.02 -5.40 -20.39
C ASN A 144 7.43 -6.03 -20.26
N ARG A 145 7.54 -7.35 -20.42
CA ARG A 145 8.86 -8.03 -20.40
C ARG A 145 9.80 -7.59 -21.53
N GLN A 146 9.29 -7.33 -22.72
CA GLN A 146 10.12 -6.90 -23.87
C GLN A 146 10.65 -5.47 -23.70
N ILE A 147 9.85 -4.59 -23.06
CA ILE A 147 10.24 -3.20 -22.81
C ILE A 147 11.04 -3.01 -21.51
N GLY A 148 11.35 -4.09 -20.79
CA GLY A 148 12.07 -4.04 -19.51
C GLY A 148 11.27 -3.42 -18.36
N VAL A 149 9.98 -3.14 -18.57
CA VAL A 149 9.07 -2.72 -17.52
C VAL A 149 8.62 -4.01 -16.84
N GLY A 150 9.14 -4.26 -15.63
CA GLY A 150 8.64 -5.36 -14.80
C GLY A 150 7.11 -5.34 -14.77
N LEU A 151 6.48 -6.50 -14.62
CA LEU A 151 5.02 -6.66 -14.64
C LEU A 151 4.42 -5.98 -13.39
N PHE A 152 4.38 -4.65 -13.38
CA PHE A 152 3.86 -3.80 -12.33
C PHE A 152 2.40 -3.48 -12.67
N LEU A 153 1.53 -4.39 -12.26
CA LEU A 153 0.18 -4.02 -11.88
C LEU A 153 0.36 -3.26 -10.56
N TYR A 154 0.01 -1.97 -10.54
CA TYR A 154 0.25 -1.06 -9.43
C TYR A 154 -0.80 -1.24 -8.33
#